data_AF-A0A255S8E9-F1
#
_entry.id   AF-A0A255S8E9-F1
#
_cell.length_a   1.000
_cell.length_b   1.000
_cell.length_c   1.000
_cell.angle_alpha   90.00
_cell.angle_beta   90.00
_cell.angle_gamma   90.00
#
_symmetry.space_group_name_H-M   'P 1'
#
loop_
_entity.id
_entity.type
_entity.pdbx_description
1 polymer ?
#
loop_
_entity_poly.entity_id
_entity_poly.type
_entity_poly.pdbx_seq_one_letter_code
_entity_poly.pdbx_strand_id
1 'polypeptide(L)'
;MKKMIVLAIGAMMLVACGQKGPKAEEVKIAQKTDSLNRIIQQKDNEINDMVSTINDIEEGFRAINQAQNRVTVAQQGEGANAVERIRENIQIIQQTMQHNRELINKMRNQLRQSSVASDELRRTLDNLTRQMEEKDAQMRQLRAELEAKDVRIGELDKEVTNLNTNVSSLKEESSQKSQTISVQDKQLNTAWFVYGTKKELKEQRIIVDGKVLQSNFNRDYFTKIDIRVDKEIRLYSRSAQLLTSHPQASYTLDRDANKQYVLRITNPQLFWSTSKYLVVLVK
;
A
#
# COMPACT_ATOMS: atom_id res chain seq x y z
N MET A 1 59.25 -47.97 -105.96
CA MET A 1 59.76 -46.69 -106.49
C MET A 1 59.82 -45.69 -105.35
N LYS A 2 60.98 -45.02 -105.16
CA LYS A 2 61.27 -43.75 -104.44
C LYS A 2 60.70 -43.54 -103.02
N LYS A 3 61.39 -43.00 -102.01
CA LYS A 3 62.80 -42.70 -101.66
C LYS A 3 62.70 -41.94 -100.31
N MET A 4 63.59 -42.27 -99.35
CA MET A 4 64.22 -41.37 -98.34
C MET A 4 63.31 -40.69 -97.27
N ILE A 5 63.40 -40.94 -95.97
CA ILE A 5 64.49 -40.75 -94.96
C ILE A 5 64.95 -39.30 -94.76
N VAL A 6 64.68 -38.76 -93.57
CA VAL A 6 65.51 -37.85 -92.73
C VAL A 6 65.11 -38.15 -91.26
N LEU A 7 65.91 -38.81 -90.40
CA LEU A 7 66.97 -38.31 -89.49
C LEU A 7 66.42 -37.27 -88.47
N ALA A 8 66.60 -37.31 -87.14
CA ALA A 8 67.76 -37.71 -86.36
C ALA A 8 67.45 -37.72 -84.82
N ILE A 9 68.10 -38.66 -84.10
CA ILE A 9 68.70 -38.54 -82.73
C ILE A 9 67.73 -38.26 -81.56
N GLY A 10 67.57 -39.07 -80.51
CA GLY A 10 68.45 -40.05 -79.87
C GLY A 10 68.72 -39.65 -78.41
N ALA A 11 68.01 -40.23 -77.43
CA ALA A 11 68.45 -40.28 -76.03
C ALA A 11 67.76 -41.43 -75.27
N MET A 12 68.60 -42.23 -74.63
CA MET A 12 68.39 -43.52 -74.00
C MET A 12 67.37 -43.58 -72.85
N MET A 13 66.60 -44.67 -72.88
CA MET A 13 66.44 -45.69 -71.84
C MET A 13 66.48 -45.25 -70.36
N LEU A 14 65.28 -45.23 -69.77
CA LEU A 14 64.86 -46.10 -68.64
C LEU A 14 65.92 -46.40 -67.58
N VAL A 15 66.05 -45.50 -66.61
CA VAL A 15 66.39 -45.85 -65.21
C VAL A 15 65.41 -45.13 -64.29
N ALA A 16 64.37 -45.86 -63.88
CA ALA A 16 63.57 -45.52 -62.70
C ALA A 16 63.20 -46.83 -61.99
N CYS A 17 64.14 -47.31 -61.17
CA CYS A 17 63.86 -48.31 -60.15
C CYS A 17 63.12 -47.63 -58.97
N GLY A 18 62.01 -48.23 -58.56
CA GLY A 18 61.72 -48.38 -57.14
C GLY A 18 60.69 -47.45 -56.49
N GLN A 19 59.45 -47.46 -56.95
CA GLN A 19 58.32 -47.28 -56.02
C GLN A 19 57.35 -48.45 -56.20
N LYS A 20 57.45 -49.41 -55.28
CA LYS A 20 56.35 -50.34 -55.01
C LYS A 20 55.14 -49.46 -54.70
N GLY A 21 54.16 -49.43 -55.61
CA GLY A 21 52.85 -48.85 -55.31
C GLY A 21 52.29 -49.50 -54.05
N PRO A 22 51.50 -48.76 -53.24
CA PRO A 22 51.06 -49.25 -51.95
C PRO A 22 50.38 -50.61 -52.12
N LYS A 23 50.77 -51.58 -51.28
CA LYS A 23 50.19 -52.92 -51.34
C LYS A 23 48.68 -52.78 -51.17
N ALA A 24 47.88 -53.62 -51.84
CA ALA A 24 46.42 -53.57 -51.76
C ALA A 24 45.88 -53.64 -50.30
N GLU A 25 46.67 -54.14 -49.35
CA GLU A 25 46.40 -54.04 -47.91
C GLU A 25 46.54 -52.62 -47.34
N GLU A 26 47.54 -51.83 -47.74
CA GLU A 26 47.76 -50.45 -47.26
C GLU A 26 46.63 -49.51 -47.72
N VAL A 27 46.11 -49.69 -48.93
CA VAL A 27 44.95 -48.93 -49.45
C VAL A 27 43.66 -49.29 -48.69
N LYS A 28 43.45 -50.58 -48.38
CA LYS A 28 42.30 -51.04 -47.58
C LYS A 28 42.38 -50.59 -46.13
N ILE A 29 43.59 -50.56 -45.54
CA ILE A 29 43.83 -50.02 -44.21
C ILE A 29 43.57 -48.51 -44.20
N ALA A 30 44.08 -47.75 -45.18
CA ALA A 30 43.82 -46.32 -45.29
C ALA A 30 42.33 -45.98 -45.45
N GLN A 31 41.57 -46.73 -46.25
CA GLN A 31 40.13 -46.56 -46.38
C GLN A 31 39.37 -46.87 -45.09
N LYS A 32 39.78 -47.91 -44.35
CA LYS A 32 39.20 -48.22 -43.04
C LYS A 32 39.50 -47.12 -42.02
N THR A 33 40.73 -46.62 -41.97
CA THR A 33 41.12 -45.49 -41.12
C THR A 33 40.32 -44.24 -41.45
N ASP A 34 40.13 -43.92 -42.73
CA ASP A 34 39.33 -42.77 -43.15
C ASP A 34 37.84 -42.92 -42.76
N SER A 35 37.29 -44.13 -42.90
CA SER A 35 35.92 -44.42 -42.47
C SER A 35 35.73 -44.32 -40.95
N LEU A 36 36.71 -44.78 -40.16
CA LEU A 36 36.68 -44.69 -38.70
C LEU A 36 36.80 -43.24 -38.24
N ASN A 37 37.68 -42.45 -38.87
CA ASN A 37 37.84 -41.03 -38.57
C ASN A 37 36.56 -40.23 -38.81
N ARG A 38 35.80 -40.54 -39.87
CA ARG A 38 34.49 -39.89 -40.11
C ARG A 38 33.46 -40.23 -39.05
N ILE A 39 33.40 -41.48 -38.61
CA ILE A 39 32.49 -41.90 -37.53
C ILE A 39 32.87 -41.20 -36.22
N ILE A 40 34.16 -41.14 -35.89
CA ILE A 40 34.65 -40.43 -34.70
C ILE A 40 34.27 -38.95 -34.77
N GLN A 41 34.53 -38.26 -35.89
CA GLN A 41 34.15 -36.86 -36.08
C GLN A 41 32.64 -36.63 -35.94
N GLN A 42 31.81 -37.53 -36.48
CA GLN A 42 30.37 -37.45 -36.32
C GLN A 42 29.96 -37.59 -34.85
N LYS A 43 30.59 -38.51 -34.11
CA LYS A 43 30.34 -38.71 -32.67
C LYS A 43 30.83 -37.55 -31.82
N ASP A 44 31.99 -36.98 -32.12
CA ASP A 44 32.48 -35.79 -31.43
C ASP A 44 31.53 -34.61 -31.65
N ASN A 45 31.01 -34.42 -32.86
CA ASN A 45 30.03 -33.37 -33.15
C ASN A 45 28.70 -33.59 -32.40
N GLU A 46 28.20 -34.83 -32.33
CA GLU A 46 27.00 -35.17 -31.54
C GLU A 46 27.20 -34.87 -30.05
N ILE A 47 28.35 -35.25 -29.48
CA ILE A 47 28.68 -34.99 -28.08
C ILE A 47 28.81 -33.49 -27.82
N ASN A 48 29.49 -32.75 -28.71
CA ASN A 48 29.67 -31.32 -28.56
C ASN A 48 28.34 -30.56 -28.57
N ASP A 49 27.37 -30.93 -29.42
CA ASP A 49 26.03 -30.31 -29.43
C ASP A 49 25.25 -30.62 -28.13
N MET A 50 25.37 -31.84 -27.61
CA MET A 50 24.76 -32.20 -26.32
C MET A 50 25.38 -31.42 -25.15
N VAL A 51 26.71 -31.28 -25.12
CA VAL A 51 27.42 -30.49 -24.10
C VAL A 51 27.03 -29.01 -24.20
N SER A 52 26.90 -28.47 -25.41
CA SER A 52 26.37 -27.11 -25.61
C SER A 52 24.97 -26.97 -25.02
N THR A 53 24.08 -27.93 -25.31
CA THR A 53 22.71 -27.92 -24.79
C THR A 53 22.67 -27.99 -23.26
N ILE A 54 23.56 -28.77 -22.62
CA ILE A 54 23.70 -28.78 -21.15
C ILE A 54 24.09 -27.39 -20.64
N ASN A 55 25.08 -26.76 -21.26
CA ASN A 55 25.56 -25.43 -20.86
C ASN A 55 24.44 -24.38 -20.95
N ASP A 56 23.63 -24.43 -22.01
CA ASP A 56 22.49 -23.53 -22.19
C ASP A 56 21.41 -23.74 -21.10
N ILE A 57 21.12 -25.01 -20.75
CA ILE A 57 20.17 -25.33 -19.67
C ILE A 57 20.69 -24.81 -18.32
N GLU A 58 21.97 -25.04 -18.02
CA GLU A 58 22.64 -24.57 -16.81
C GLU A 58 22.64 -23.04 -16.72
N GLU A 59 22.85 -22.35 -17.85
CA GLU A 59 22.70 -20.90 -17.93
C GLU A 59 21.27 -20.45 -17.63
N GLY A 60 20.28 -21.14 -18.19
CA GLY A 60 18.88 -20.92 -17.86
C GLY A 60 18.61 -21.08 -16.36
N PHE A 61 19.15 -22.11 -15.71
CA PHE A 61 19.01 -22.29 -14.26
C PHE A 61 19.67 -21.17 -13.45
N ARG A 62 20.84 -20.67 -13.88
CA ARG A 62 21.46 -19.49 -13.26
C ARG A 62 20.57 -18.26 -13.38
N ALA A 63 19.99 -18.02 -14.56
CA ALA A 63 19.06 -16.91 -14.79
C ALA A 63 17.81 -17.04 -13.91
N ILE A 64 17.24 -18.24 -13.80
CA ILE A 64 16.11 -18.54 -12.90
C ILE A 64 16.47 -18.22 -11.45
N ASN A 65 17.62 -18.69 -10.95
CA ASN A 65 18.06 -18.44 -9.58
C ASN A 65 18.24 -16.94 -9.31
N GLN A 66 18.80 -16.19 -10.26
CA GLN A 66 18.96 -14.74 -10.13
C GLN A 66 17.61 -14.01 -10.08
N ALA A 67 16.68 -14.40 -10.96
CA ALA A 67 15.32 -13.84 -10.96
C ALA A 67 14.57 -14.20 -9.67
N GLN A 68 14.72 -15.43 -9.15
CA GLN A 68 14.17 -15.84 -7.86
C GLN A 68 14.73 -14.99 -6.71
N ASN A 69 16.04 -14.73 -6.67
CA ASN A 69 16.63 -13.86 -5.66
C ASN A 69 16.04 -12.44 -5.70
N ARG A 70 15.81 -11.90 -6.91
CA ARG A 70 15.15 -10.59 -7.07
C ARG A 70 13.72 -10.61 -6.55
N VAL A 71 12.98 -11.71 -6.76
CA VAL A 71 11.63 -11.89 -6.17
C VAL A 71 11.72 -11.89 -4.65
N THR A 72 12.61 -12.67 -4.04
CA THR A 72 12.77 -12.74 -2.58
C THR A 72 13.09 -11.37 -1.97
N VAL A 73 13.99 -10.61 -2.59
CA VAL A 73 14.32 -9.24 -2.14
C VAL A 73 13.10 -8.32 -2.28
N ALA A 74 12.37 -8.42 -3.38
CA ALA A 74 11.17 -7.61 -3.60
C ALA A 74 10.02 -7.96 -2.64
N GLN A 75 9.92 -9.21 -2.17
CA GLN A 75 8.95 -9.63 -1.15
C GLN A 75 9.24 -9.04 0.24
N GLN A 76 10.52 -8.76 0.55
CA GLN A 76 10.93 -8.18 1.83
C GLN A 76 10.93 -6.65 1.83
N GLY A 77 10.92 -6.02 0.64
CA GLY A 77 10.90 -4.57 0.51
C GLY A 77 9.50 -3.98 0.53
N GLU A 78 9.30 -2.91 1.28
CA GLU A 78 8.08 -2.10 1.21
C GLU A 78 8.23 -1.06 0.08
N GLY A 79 7.38 -1.13 -0.95
CA GLY A 79 7.37 -0.12 -2.00
C GLY A 79 6.37 -0.42 -3.12
N ALA A 80 5.78 0.63 -3.70
CA ALA A 80 4.76 0.54 -4.76
C ALA A 80 5.21 -0.31 -5.97
N ASN A 81 6.52 -0.31 -6.28
CA ASN A 81 7.09 -1.06 -7.42
C ASN A 81 7.43 -2.51 -7.08
N ALA A 82 7.24 -2.98 -5.84
CA ALA A 82 7.57 -4.35 -5.44
C ALA A 82 6.71 -5.37 -6.19
N VAL A 83 5.42 -5.10 -6.33
CA VAL A 83 4.47 -5.98 -7.03
C VAL A 83 4.81 -6.13 -8.51
N GLU A 84 5.10 -5.02 -9.19
CA GLU A 84 5.50 -5.03 -10.62
C GLU A 84 6.79 -5.82 -10.83
N ARG A 85 7.82 -5.57 -10.02
CA ARG A 85 9.09 -6.31 -10.10
C ARG A 85 8.90 -7.81 -9.85
N ILE A 86 8.05 -8.20 -8.89
CA ILE A 86 7.75 -9.62 -8.64
C ILE A 86 7.10 -10.23 -9.89
N ARG A 87 6.12 -9.55 -10.48
CA ARG A 87 5.43 -10.02 -11.70
C ARG A 87 6.38 -10.21 -12.87
N GLU A 88 7.23 -9.22 -13.15
CA GLU A 88 8.23 -9.29 -14.23
C GLU A 88 9.22 -10.43 -14.04
N ASN A 89 9.79 -10.58 -12.84
CA ASN A 89 10.74 -11.65 -12.57
C ASN A 89 10.08 -13.04 -12.64
N ILE A 90 8.83 -13.17 -12.20
CA ILE A 90 8.05 -14.41 -12.36
C ILE A 90 7.83 -14.75 -13.83
N GLN A 91 7.55 -13.76 -14.69
CA GLN A 91 7.38 -13.96 -16.12
C GLN A 91 8.70 -14.42 -16.78
N ILE A 92 9.83 -13.80 -16.40
CA ILE A 92 11.16 -14.22 -16.86
C ILE A 92 11.42 -15.68 -16.45
N ILE A 93 11.19 -16.05 -15.18
CA ILE A 93 11.37 -17.43 -14.71
C ILE A 93 10.55 -18.41 -15.54
N GLN A 94 9.28 -18.09 -15.84
CA GLN A 94 8.41 -18.95 -16.63
C GLN A 94 8.93 -19.18 -18.06
N GLN A 95 9.36 -18.10 -18.72
CA GLN A 95 9.90 -18.19 -20.08
C GLN A 95 11.18 -19.03 -20.10
N THR A 96 12.09 -18.81 -19.15
CA THR A 96 13.32 -19.58 -19.05
C THR A 96 13.07 -21.04 -18.70
N MET A 97 12.11 -21.33 -17.81
CA MET A 97 11.70 -22.71 -17.47
C MET A 97 11.14 -23.45 -18.69
N GLN A 98 10.30 -22.78 -19.48
CA GLN A 98 9.76 -23.34 -20.72
C GLN A 98 10.87 -23.63 -21.72
N HIS A 99 11.80 -22.69 -21.92
CA HIS A 99 12.93 -22.88 -22.81
C HIS A 99 13.83 -24.05 -22.37
N ASN A 100 14.19 -24.10 -21.09
CA ASN A 100 14.98 -25.21 -20.55
C ASN A 100 14.25 -26.56 -20.74
N ARG A 101 12.93 -26.60 -20.60
CA ARG A 101 12.13 -27.82 -20.81
C ARG A 101 12.22 -28.32 -22.25
N GLU A 102 12.22 -27.40 -23.21
CA GLU A 102 12.42 -27.70 -24.63
C GLU A 102 13.83 -28.25 -24.88
N LEU A 103 14.87 -27.64 -24.30
CA LEU A 103 16.25 -28.11 -24.39
C LEU A 103 16.45 -29.50 -23.77
N ILE A 104 15.88 -29.75 -22.59
CA ILE A 104 15.88 -31.08 -21.95
C ILE A 104 15.23 -32.12 -22.85
N ASN A 105 14.09 -31.78 -23.47
CA ASN A 105 13.41 -32.68 -24.41
C ASN A 105 14.23 -32.91 -25.69
N LYS A 106 14.87 -31.88 -26.24
CA LYS A 106 15.81 -32.01 -27.38
C LYS A 106 16.93 -32.98 -27.01
N MET A 107 17.59 -32.75 -25.87
CA MET A 107 18.70 -33.58 -25.39
C MET A 107 18.26 -35.03 -25.12
N ARG A 108 17.06 -35.23 -24.55
CA ARG A 108 16.47 -36.56 -24.36
C ARG A 108 16.29 -37.31 -25.68
N ASN A 109 15.82 -36.62 -26.73
CA ASN A 109 15.68 -37.21 -28.05
C ASN A 109 17.04 -37.54 -28.69
N GLN A 110 18.01 -36.64 -28.57
CA GLN A 110 19.38 -36.85 -29.07
C GLN A 110 20.07 -38.04 -28.39
N LEU A 111 19.91 -38.20 -27.08
CA LEU A 111 20.44 -39.36 -26.33
C LEU A 111 19.79 -40.69 -26.71
N ARG A 112 18.52 -40.68 -27.15
CA ARG A 112 17.84 -41.90 -27.65
C ARG A 112 18.31 -42.30 -29.05
N GLN A 113 18.67 -41.32 -29.87
CA GLN A 113 19.07 -41.52 -31.27
C GLN A 113 20.58 -41.76 -31.42
N SER A 114 21.40 -41.29 -30.48
CA SER A 114 22.85 -41.50 -30.53
C SER A 114 23.23 -42.91 -30.06
N SER A 115 24.09 -43.57 -30.84
CA SER A 115 24.76 -44.80 -30.43
C SER A 115 25.87 -44.59 -29.39
N VAL A 116 26.17 -43.33 -29.00
CA VAL A 116 27.11 -42.95 -27.95
C VAL A 116 26.33 -42.42 -26.76
N ALA A 117 25.52 -43.30 -26.15
CA ALA A 117 24.83 -42.98 -24.91
C ALA A 117 25.77 -43.31 -23.74
N SER A 118 26.57 -42.33 -23.29
CA SER A 118 27.30 -42.46 -22.03
C SER A 118 26.31 -42.41 -20.86
N ASP A 119 26.46 -43.32 -19.91
CA ASP A 119 25.66 -43.34 -18.67
C ASP A 119 25.74 -41.99 -17.93
N GLU A 120 26.84 -41.27 -18.08
CA GLU A 120 27.04 -39.97 -17.44
C GLU A 120 26.13 -38.88 -18.03
N LEU A 121 25.95 -38.83 -19.35
CA LEU A 121 25.03 -37.86 -19.97
C LEU A 121 23.57 -38.12 -19.57
N ARG A 122 23.20 -39.40 -19.37
CA ARG A 122 21.88 -39.77 -18.86
C ARG A 122 21.69 -39.29 -17.42
N ARG A 123 22.69 -39.50 -16.55
CA ARG A 123 22.65 -38.97 -15.17
C ARG A 123 22.53 -37.45 -15.13
N THR A 124 23.28 -36.74 -15.98
CA THR A 124 23.18 -35.28 -16.08
C THR A 124 21.78 -34.86 -16.51
N LEU A 125 21.21 -35.48 -17.55
CA LEU A 125 19.84 -35.20 -17.98
C LEU A 125 18.80 -35.45 -16.87
N ASP A 126 18.95 -36.53 -16.12
CA ASP A 126 18.06 -36.86 -14.99
C ASP A 126 18.18 -35.84 -13.86
N ASN A 127 19.39 -35.32 -13.61
CA ASN A 127 19.62 -34.26 -12.62
C ASN A 127 19.01 -32.94 -13.07
N LEU A 128 19.19 -32.54 -14.34
CA LEU A 128 18.57 -31.32 -14.90
C LEU A 128 17.04 -31.41 -14.89
N THR A 129 16.50 -32.60 -15.19
CA THR A 129 15.04 -32.85 -15.13
C THR A 129 14.52 -32.71 -13.69
N ARG A 130 15.21 -33.30 -12.70
CA ARG A 130 14.84 -33.16 -11.29
C ARG A 130 14.91 -31.71 -10.80
N GLN A 131 15.98 -30.99 -11.14
CA GLN A 131 16.09 -29.56 -10.81
C GLN A 131 14.95 -28.75 -11.42
N MET A 132 14.53 -29.07 -12.65
CA MET A 132 13.37 -28.43 -13.28
C MET A 132 12.07 -28.69 -12.51
N GLU A 133 11.82 -29.94 -12.12
CA GLU A 133 10.61 -30.31 -11.37
C GLU A 133 10.55 -29.61 -10.00
N GLU A 134 11.69 -29.51 -9.31
CA GLU A 134 11.82 -28.77 -8.05
C GLU A 134 11.53 -27.28 -8.24
N LYS A 135 12.10 -26.65 -9.27
CA LYS A 135 11.83 -25.23 -9.58
C LYS A 135 10.39 -24.98 -9.97
N ASP A 136 9.76 -25.89 -10.72
CA ASP A 136 8.34 -25.81 -11.05
C ASP A 136 7.45 -25.91 -9.80
N ALA A 137 7.79 -26.78 -8.85
CA ALA A 137 7.08 -26.87 -7.59
C ALA A 137 7.19 -25.58 -6.77
N GLN A 138 8.39 -25.02 -6.65
CA GLN A 138 8.62 -23.72 -6.00
C GLN A 138 7.82 -22.60 -6.67
N MET A 139 7.77 -22.56 -8.00
CA MET A 139 7.00 -21.56 -8.74
C MET A 139 5.49 -21.67 -8.52
N ARG A 140 4.94 -22.89 -8.41
CA ARG A 140 3.53 -23.08 -8.07
C ARG A 140 3.22 -22.57 -6.67
N GLN A 141 4.06 -22.87 -5.70
CA GLN A 141 3.90 -22.38 -4.33
C GLN A 141 3.94 -20.85 -4.29
N LEU A 142 4.93 -20.24 -4.94
CA LEU A 142 5.08 -18.79 -4.99
C LEU A 142 3.84 -18.08 -5.59
N ARG A 143 3.24 -18.66 -6.63
CA ARG A 143 1.99 -18.13 -7.22
C ARG A 143 0.81 -18.22 -6.26
N ALA A 144 0.65 -19.35 -5.57
CA ALA A 144 -0.42 -19.53 -4.60
C ALA A 144 -0.29 -18.55 -3.43
N GLU A 145 0.93 -18.31 -2.95
CA GLU A 145 1.21 -17.32 -1.91
C GLU A 145 0.90 -15.89 -2.36
N LEU A 146 1.17 -15.55 -3.63
CA LEU A 146 0.84 -14.24 -4.20
C LEU A 146 -0.67 -14.04 -4.30
N GLU A 147 -1.41 -15.03 -4.80
CA GLU A 147 -2.87 -14.97 -4.90
C GLU A 147 -3.53 -14.82 -3.52
N ALA A 148 -3.05 -15.57 -2.52
CA ALA A 148 -3.51 -15.44 -1.14
C ALA A 148 -3.21 -14.04 -0.56
N LYS A 149 -2.06 -13.44 -0.88
CA LYS A 149 -1.73 -12.07 -0.47
C LYS A 149 -2.61 -11.04 -1.18
N ASP A 150 -2.89 -11.19 -2.46
CA ASP A 150 -3.76 -10.27 -3.22
C ASP A 150 -5.18 -10.26 -2.64
N VAL A 151 -5.74 -11.42 -2.27
CA VAL A 151 -7.03 -11.51 -1.56
C VAL A 151 -6.96 -10.76 -0.23
N ARG A 152 -5.91 -10.96 0.56
CA ARG A 152 -5.72 -10.30 1.85
C ARG A 152 -5.59 -8.78 1.71
N ILE A 153 -4.91 -8.28 0.67
CA ILE A 153 -4.82 -6.86 0.36
C ILE A 153 -6.22 -6.29 0.10
N GLY A 154 -7.03 -6.97 -0.73
CA GLY A 154 -8.41 -6.55 -0.98
C GLY A 154 -9.31 -6.55 0.26
N GLU A 155 -9.09 -7.45 1.21
CA GLU A 155 -9.78 -7.44 2.51
C GLU A 155 -9.33 -6.25 3.38
N LEU A 156 -8.03 -5.98 3.45
CA LEU A 156 -7.47 -4.84 4.18
C LEU A 156 -7.97 -3.50 3.60
N ASP A 157 -8.06 -3.36 2.28
CA ASP A 157 -8.58 -2.15 1.63
C ASP A 157 -10.04 -1.88 2.04
N LYS A 158 -10.87 -2.94 2.14
CA LYS A 158 -12.25 -2.83 2.65
C LYS A 158 -12.27 -2.41 4.12
N GLU A 159 -11.43 -3.02 4.95
CA GLU A 159 -11.33 -2.68 6.37
C GLU A 159 -10.90 -1.22 6.59
N VAL A 160 -9.88 -0.76 5.86
CA VAL A 160 -9.41 0.63 5.88
C VAL A 160 -10.50 1.60 5.42
N THR A 161 -11.24 1.27 4.37
CA THR A 161 -12.35 2.10 3.88
C THR A 161 -13.46 2.22 4.92
N ASN A 162 -13.82 1.11 5.57
CA ASN A 162 -14.81 1.08 6.64
C ASN A 162 -14.33 1.87 7.87
N LEU A 163 -13.08 1.71 8.27
CA LEU A 163 -12.47 2.46 9.37
C LEU A 163 -12.47 3.97 9.09
N ASN A 164 -12.08 4.40 7.89
CA ASN A 164 -12.10 5.81 7.49
C ASN A 164 -13.53 6.39 7.52
N THR A 165 -14.52 5.63 7.06
CA THR A 165 -15.92 6.03 7.11
C THR A 165 -16.41 6.20 8.55
N ASN A 166 -16.10 5.23 9.42
CA ASN A 166 -16.45 5.27 10.83
C ASN A 166 -15.78 6.45 11.56
N VAL A 167 -14.50 6.71 11.30
CA VAL A 167 -13.76 7.83 11.89
C VAL A 167 -14.37 9.17 11.47
N SER A 168 -14.70 9.34 10.18
CA SER A 168 -15.35 10.55 9.68
C SER A 168 -16.72 10.76 10.34
N SER A 169 -17.54 9.70 10.41
CA SER A 169 -18.86 9.74 11.05
C SER A 169 -18.77 10.10 12.54
N LEU A 170 -17.86 9.47 13.29
CA LEU A 170 -17.67 9.74 14.72
C LEU A 170 -17.16 11.16 14.97
N LYS A 171 -16.30 11.68 14.09
CA LYS A 171 -15.80 13.05 14.18
C LYS A 171 -16.92 14.07 13.95
N GLU A 172 -17.79 13.82 12.97
CA GLU A 172 -18.95 14.67 12.72
C GLU A 172 -19.93 14.65 13.88
N GLU A 173 -20.30 13.46 14.37
CA GLU A 173 -21.20 13.30 15.52
C GLU A 173 -20.65 14.01 16.77
N SER A 174 -19.35 13.86 17.05
CA SER A 174 -18.69 14.53 18.17
C SER A 174 -18.72 16.05 18.04
N SER A 175 -18.47 16.58 16.84
CA SER A 175 -18.55 18.01 16.57
C SER A 175 -19.97 18.56 16.79
N GLN A 176 -20.99 17.86 16.27
CA GLN A 176 -22.40 18.24 16.45
C GLN A 176 -22.83 18.19 17.92
N LYS A 177 -22.42 17.16 18.66
CA LYS A 177 -22.68 17.04 20.11
C LYS A 177 -22.01 18.17 20.88
N SER A 178 -20.75 18.46 20.60
CA SER A 178 -20.02 19.56 21.25
C SER A 178 -20.68 20.92 21.02
N GLN A 179 -21.11 21.18 19.77
CA GLN A 179 -21.85 22.39 19.44
C GLN A 179 -23.19 22.47 20.18
N THR A 180 -23.93 21.36 20.25
CA THR A 180 -25.22 21.28 20.96
C THR A 180 -25.03 21.52 22.46
N ILE A 181 -24.02 20.89 23.07
CA ILE A 181 -23.67 21.09 24.48
C ILE A 181 -23.30 22.55 24.73
N SER A 182 -22.51 23.18 23.86
CA SER A 182 -22.15 24.60 23.99
C SER A 182 -23.36 25.52 23.92
N VAL A 183 -24.31 25.25 23.03
CA VAL A 183 -25.57 26.02 22.93
C VAL A 183 -26.43 25.82 24.18
N GLN A 184 -26.62 24.57 24.62
CA GLN A 184 -27.40 24.24 25.82
C GLN A 184 -26.78 24.84 27.08
N ASP A 185 -25.46 24.76 27.24
CA ASP A 185 -24.74 25.37 28.37
C ASP A 185 -24.95 26.88 28.42
N LYS A 186 -24.83 27.58 27.27
CA LYS A 186 -25.13 29.02 27.19
C LYS A 186 -26.58 29.32 27.55
N GLN A 187 -27.53 28.52 27.08
CA GLN A 187 -28.96 28.72 27.38
C GLN A 187 -29.25 28.52 28.88
N LEU A 188 -28.73 27.45 29.48
CA LEU A 188 -28.92 27.13 30.90
C LEU A 188 -28.36 28.23 31.82
N ASN A 189 -27.25 28.83 31.42
CA ASN A 189 -26.56 29.86 32.18
C ASN A 189 -26.92 31.30 31.78
N THR A 190 -27.87 31.49 30.86
CA THR A 190 -28.38 32.83 30.53
C THR A 190 -29.44 33.26 31.55
N ALA A 191 -29.33 34.50 32.03
CA ALA A 191 -30.41 35.19 32.73
C ALA A 191 -30.52 36.64 32.22
N TRP A 192 -31.56 37.33 32.67
CA TRP A 192 -31.88 38.69 32.27
C TRP A 192 -32.22 39.54 33.49
N PHE A 193 -31.68 40.75 33.57
CA PHE A 193 -32.03 41.67 34.64
C PHE A 193 -32.35 43.07 34.12
N VAL A 194 -33.13 43.79 34.92
CA VAL A 194 -33.44 45.20 34.72
C VAL A 194 -33.59 45.88 36.08
N TYR A 195 -33.18 47.13 36.17
CA TYR A 195 -33.55 48.02 37.26
C TYR A 195 -34.03 49.35 36.70
N GLY A 196 -35.03 49.95 37.35
CA GLY A 196 -35.59 51.22 36.88
C GLY A 196 -36.61 51.78 37.85
N THR A 197 -36.99 53.04 37.61
CA THR A 197 -38.06 53.70 38.33
C THR A 197 -39.41 53.08 37.96
N LYS A 198 -40.42 53.30 38.82
CA LYS A 198 -41.79 52.82 38.55
C LYS A 198 -42.34 53.32 37.21
N LYS A 199 -41.93 54.52 36.77
CA LYS A 199 -42.34 55.11 35.50
C LYS A 199 -41.73 54.36 34.33
N GLU A 200 -40.41 54.17 34.32
CA GLU A 200 -39.69 53.45 33.25
C GLU A 200 -40.17 52.00 33.12
N LEU A 201 -40.31 51.29 34.25
CA LEU A 201 -40.77 49.90 34.23
C LEU A 201 -42.22 49.75 33.74
N LYS A 202 -43.08 50.77 33.93
CA LYS A 202 -44.44 50.79 33.36
C LYS A 202 -44.44 51.09 31.86
N GLU A 203 -43.63 52.06 31.42
CA GLU A 203 -43.48 52.42 30.00
C GLU A 203 -43.02 51.20 29.18
N GLN A 204 -42.12 50.39 29.74
CA GLN A 204 -41.62 49.16 29.11
C GLN A 204 -42.55 47.94 29.28
N ARG A 205 -43.76 48.13 29.83
CA ARG A 205 -44.73 47.08 30.14
C ARG A 205 -44.18 45.96 31.05
N ILE A 206 -43.15 46.24 31.83
CA ILE A 206 -42.57 45.30 32.79
C ILE A 206 -43.45 45.24 34.04
N ILE A 207 -44.11 46.36 34.38
CA ILE A 207 -45.13 46.46 35.43
C ILE A 207 -46.46 46.89 34.82
N VAL A 208 -47.52 46.10 35.02
CA VAL A 208 -48.90 46.41 34.60
C VAL A 208 -49.82 46.12 35.78
N ASP A 209 -50.62 47.11 36.20
CA ASP A 209 -51.59 46.99 37.29
C ASP A 209 -51.04 46.38 38.59
N GLY A 210 -49.78 46.71 38.92
CA GLY A 210 -49.09 46.20 40.10
C GLY A 210 -48.53 44.78 39.97
N LYS A 211 -48.75 44.13 38.83
CA LYS A 211 -48.16 42.83 38.49
C LYS A 211 -46.90 43.01 37.65
N VAL A 212 -45.94 42.10 37.83
CA VAL A 212 -44.59 42.16 37.24
C VAL A 212 -44.47 41.03 36.20
N LEU A 213 -43.82 41.30 35.07
CA LEU A 213 -43.56 40.32 34.00
C LEU A 213 -44.81 39.58 33.48
N GLN A 214 -45.87 40.32 33.11
CA GLN A 214 -47.03 39.76 32.41
C GLN A 214 -46.66 39.39 30.95
N SER A 215 -47.31 38.41 30.33
CA SER A 215 -46.87 37.70 29.10
C SER A 215 -46.37 38.51 27.89
N ASN A 216 -46.59 39.84 27.82
CA ASN A 216 -46.19 40.72 26.71
C ASN A 216 -45.32 41.92 27.15
N PHE A 217 -44.36 41.71 28.07
CA PHE A 217 -43.40 42.73 28.48
C PHE A 217 -42.25 42.91 27.48
N ASN A 218 -41.63 44.10 27.43
CA ASN A 218 -40.50 44.36 26.55
C ASN A 218 -39.24 43.61 27.04
N ARG A 219 -38.91 42.50 26.39
CA ARG A 219 -37.72 41.68 26.71
C ARG A 219 -36.40 42.37 26.33
N ASP A 220 -36.42 43.25 25.33
CA ASP A 220 -35.22 43.93 24.83
C ASP A 220 -34.71 44.99 25.80
N TYR A 221 -35.56 45.41 26.75
CA TYR A 221 -35.16 46.33 27.82
C TYR A 221 -34.36 45.63 28.94
N PHE A 222 -34.24 44.30 28.91
CA PHE A 222 -33.43 43.56 29.87
C PHE A 222 -32.00 43.41 29.41
N THR A 223 -31.07 43.54 30.36
CA THR A 223 -29.67 43.20 30.15
C THR A 223 -29.50 41.68 30.28
N LYS A 224 -29.02 41.04 29.21
CA LYS A 224 -28.67 39.61 29.18
C LYS A 224 -27.32 39.39 29.85
N ILE A 225 -27.23 38.37 30.71
CA ILE A 225 -26.02 38.03 31.48
C ILE A 225 -25.73 36.52 31.48
N ASP A 226 -24.47 36.15 31.73
CA ASP A 226 -24.10 34.77 32.11
C ASP A 226 -24.00 34.69 33.63
N ILE A 227 -24.87 33.88 34.24
CA ILE A 227 -25.02 33.78 35.70
C ILE A 227 -23.75 33.29 36.41
N ARG A 228 -22.80 32.69 35.69
CA ARG A 228 -21.53 32.20 36.25
C ARG A 228 -20.51 33.32 36.41
N VAL A 229 -20.60 34.36 35.57
CA VAL A 229 -19.65 35.47 35.49
C VAL A 229 -20.23 36.71 36.19
N ASP A 230 -21.46 37.09 35.82
CA ASP A 230 -22.11 38.31 36.26
C ASP A 230 -22.82 38.12 37.61
N LYS A 231 -22.05 38.26 38.69
CA LYS A 231 -22.55 38.06 40.08
C LYS A 231 -22.87 39.35 40.81
N GLU A 232 -22.59 40.52 40.23
CA GLU A 232 -22.79 41.80 40.88
C GLU A 232 -23.55 42.75 39.96
N ILE A 233 -24.64 43.33 40.47
CA ILE A 233 -25.44 44.31 39.76
C ILE A 233 -25.45 45.61 40.57
N ARG A 234 -24.78 46.64 40.03
CA ARG A 234 -24.78 47.98 40.61
C ARG A 234 -26.04 48.72 40.17
N LEU A 235 -26.86 49.14 41.13
CA LEU A 235 -28.16 49.74 40.87
C LEU A 235 -28.14 51.27 40.81
N TYR A 236 -27.01 51.87 41.22
CA TYR A 236 -26.77 53.32 41.21
C TYR A 236 -27.85 54.18 41.91
N SER A 237 -28.65 53.59 42.80
CA SER A 237 -29.70 54.26 43.57
C SER A 237 -29.56 54.02 45.07
N ARG A 238 -30.04 54.98 45.87
CA ARG A 238 -30.12 54.88 47.34
C ARG A 238 -31.34 54.08 47.83
N SER A 239 -32.18 53.59 46.91
CA SER A 239 -33.34 52.74 47.17
C SER A 239 -33.36 51.59 46.17
N ALA A 240 -33.55 50.37 46.66
CA ALA A 240 -33.67 49.19 45.82
C ALA A 240 -34.69 48.22 46.42
N GLN A 241 -35.62 47.76 45.59
CA GLN A 241 -36.60 46.73 45.97
C GLN A 241 -36.72 45.71 44.84
N LEU A 242 -36.41 44.44 45.12
CA LEU A 242 -36.64 43.37 44.16
C LEU A 242 -38.14 43.13 43.99
N LEU A 243 -38.60 43.10 42.74
CA LEU A 243 -39.99 42.87 42.37
C LEU A 243 -40.25 41.42 41.93
N THR A 244 -39.20 40.69 41.56
CA THR A 244 -39.23 39.26 41.26
C THR A 244 -38.78 38.44 42.46
N SER A 245 -39.32 37.23 42.62
CA SER A 245 -39.00 36.35 43.73
C SER A 245 -37.68 35.61 43.47
N HIS A 246 -36.72 35.81 44.36
CA HIS A 246 -35.44 35.08 44.40
C HIS A 246 -35.15 34.65 45.83
N PRO A 247 -34.60 33.45 46.08
CA PRO A 247 -34.33 32.98 47.44
C PRO A 247 -33.41 33.93 48.20
N GLN A 248 -33.82 34.41 49.37
CA GLN A 248 -33.04 35.39 50.16
C GLN A 248 -31.64 34.89 50.54
N ALA A 249 -31.46 33.58 50.72
CA ALA A 249 -30.16 32.97 51.01
C ALA A 249 -29.17 32.99 49.82
N SER A 250 -29.61 33.41 48.63
CA SER A 250 -28.80 33.36 47.40
C SER A 250 -28.19 34.70 46.97
N TYR A 251 -28.44 35.79 47.72
CA TYR A 251 -27.90 37.11 47.43
C TYR A 251 -27.77 38.00 48.67
N THR A 252 -26.99 39.07 48.56
CA THR A 252 -26.96 40.21 49.48
C THR A 252 -27.29 41.50 48.74
N LEU A 253 -27.88 42.46 49.44
CA LEU A 253 -28.24 43.77 48.89
C LEU A 253 -27.64 44.85 49.80
N ASP A 254 -26.39 45.18 49.51
CA ASP A 254 -25.56 46.05 50.35
C ASP A 254 -25.36 47.42 49.71
N ARG A 255 -24.94 48.41 50.50
CA ARG A 255 -24.59 49.74 50.00
C ARG A 255 -23.09 49.83 49.76
N ASP A 256 -22.70 50.47 48.67
CA ASP A 256 -21.32 50.81 48.38
C ASP A 256 -20.86 52.07 49.15
N ALA A 257 -19.61 52.48 48.93
CA ALA A 257 -19.02 53.68 49.54
C ALA A 257 -19.81 54.96 49.23
N ASN A 258 -20.55 55.00 48.12
CA ASN A 258 -21.38 56.13 47.70
C ASN A 258 -22.82 56.06 48.25
N LYS A 259 -23.10 55.10 49.15
CA LYS A 259 -24.43 54.80 49.71
C LYS A 259 -25.44 54.34 48.64
N GLN A 260 -24.98 53.83 47.49
CA GLN A 260 -25.82 53.24 46.44
C GLN A 260 -25.90 51.72 46.59
N TYR A 261 -27.05 51.13 46.28
CA TYR A 261 -27.24 49.69 46.42
C TYR A 261 -26.52 48.88 45.33
N VAL A 262 -25.90 47.79 45.76
CA VAL A 262 -25.28 46.77 44.92
C VAL A 262 -25.87 45.42 45.32
N LEU A 263 -26.46 44.73 44.35
CA LEU A 263 -26.93 43.36 44.51
C LEU A 263 -25.75 42.42 44.24
N ARG A 264 -25.35 41.60 45.22
CA ARG A 264 -24.33 40.56 45.06
C ARG A 264 -24.98 39.19 45.15
N ILE A 265 -24.87 38.41 44.08
CA ILE A 265 -25.42 37.06 43.98
C ILE A 265 -24.38 36.07 44.49
N THR A 266 -24.63 35.50 45.67
CA THR A 266 -23.72 34.57 46.35
C THR A 266 -23.89 33.13 45.86
N ASN A 267 -25.10 32.75 45.46
CA ASN A 267 -25.39 31.46 44.83
C ASN A 267 -26.23 31.66 43.55
N PRO A 268 -25.59 31.80 42.37
CA PRO A 268 -26.31 32.07 41.13
C PRO A 268 -27.32 31.01 40.74
N GLN A 269 -27.02 29.72 40.92
CA GLN A 269 -27.95 28.65 40.56
C GLN A 269 -29.22 28.71 41.42
N LEU A 270 -29.07 28.94 42.72
CA LEU A 270 -30.21 29.10 43.62
C LEU A 270 -30.98 30.39 43.33
N PHE A 271 -30.27 31.51 43.08
CA PHE A 271 -30.89 32.80 42.78
C PHE A 271 -31.77 32.75 41.52
N TRP A 272 -31.25 32.16 40.44
CA TRP A 272 -31.95 32.07 39.15
C TRP A 272 -32.84 30.81 39.02
N SER A 273 -33.05 30.04 40.09
CA SER A 273 -33.86 28.82 40.09
C SER A 273 -35.36 29.10 39.96
N THR A 274 -35.83 30.20 40.55
CA THR A 274 -37.26 30.58 40.58
C THR A 274 -37.67 31.37 39.34
N SER A 275 -36.78 32.22 38.84
CA SER A 275 -36.99 33.03 37.63
C SER A 275 -35.65 33.33 36.98
N LYS A 276 -35.59 33.27 35.64
CA LYS A 276 -34.45 33.75 34.84
C LYS A 276 -34.48 35.27 34.61
N TYR A 277 -35.53 35.94 35.07
CA TYR A 277 -35.71 37.38 34.97
C TYR A 277 -35.67 38.02 36.36
N LEU A 278 -34.85 39.05 36.51
CA LEU A 278 -34.75 39.88 37.70
C LEU A 278 -35.27 41.29 37.40
N VAL A 279 -36.20 41.79 38.20
CA VAL A 279 -36.69 43.17 38.11
C VAL A 279 -36.46 43.87 39.45
N VAL A 280 -35.76 45.01 39.43
CA VAL A 280 -35.49 45.81 40.63
C VAL A 280 -36.08 47.21 40.48
N LEU A 281 -36.93 47.60 41.41
CA LEU A 281 -37.44 48.96 41.52
C LEU A 281 -36.43 49.85 42.24
N VAL A 282 -36.07 50.96 41.60
CA VAL A 282 -35.22 52.01 42.20
C VAL A 282 -35.98 53.34 42.30
N LYS A 283 -35.48 54.24 43.15
CA LYS A 283 -36.03 55.60 43.34
C LYS A 283 -34.94 56.65 43.28
#